data_AF-A0A958C4Y8-F1
#
_entry.id   AF-A0A958C4Y8-F1
#
_cell.length_a   1.000
_cell.length_b   1.000
_cell.length_c   1.000
_cell.angle_alpha   90.00
_cell.angle_beta   90.00
_cell.angle_gamma   90.00
#
_symmetry.space_group_name_H-M   'P 1'
#
loop_
_entity.id
_entity.type
_entity.pdbx_description
1 polymer ?
#
loop_
_entity_poly.entity_id
_entity_poly.type
_entity_poly.pdbx_seq_one_letter_code
_entity_poly.pdbx_strand_id
1 'polypeptide(L)'
;MQVTIRLGEPITRAVGALRISLIFDDEQATVADVLQRLASEYPGFEAAFRGDDIGHSNPYRVYVNARQVAAGQEGQWLLTDGDKVYIFLPAAGGQDMSLPQAFYARSTLVVARDLLGRRLVRCIDSQRLGGRITEVEAYIGEDDLASHAARGKTNRNRPMYGAAGLAYIYFIYGMYFCLNVVTETEGFPSAILIRGIEPDEGVDLITVRRGGKGGRNLANGPGKLCQALDIDRALNGHDLTAGRELWIEAGEPVADAAVSATPRINVRGDARALSLPWRLVTDLDASVR
;
A
#
# COMPACT_ATOMS: atom_id res chain seq x y z
N MET A 1 20.66 21.85 27.60
CA MET A 1 19.38 21.62 26.92
C MET A 1 18.94 20.17 27.03
N GLN A 2 17.75 19.89 27.58
CA GLN A 2 17.16 18.56 27.68
C GLN A 2 16.12 18.33 26.57
N VAL A 3 16.26 17.24 25.83
CA VAL A 3 15.34 16.82 24.77
C VAL A 3 14.78 15.44 25.11
N THR A 4 13.47 15.26 24.94
CA THR A 4 12.83 13.94 25.07
C THR A 4 12.67 13.30 23.70
N ILE A 5 13.14 12.07 23.54
CA ILE A 5 12.90 11.25 22.35
C ILE A 5 11.83 10.21 22.65
N ARG A 6 10.82 10.11 21.79
CA ARG A 6 9.87 8.99 21.78
C ARG A 6 10.10 8.13 20.55
N LEU A 7 10.27 6.83 20.77
CA LEU A 7 10.54 5.86 19.73
C LEU A 7 9.28 5.08 19.39
N GLY A 8 9.10 4.75 18.10
CA GLY A 8 8.11 3.78 17.63
C GLY A 8 8.73 2.39 17.50
N GLU A 9 7.90 1.39 17.23
CA GLU A 9 8.39 0.06 16.84
C GLU A 9 8.87 0.06 15.37
N PRO A 10 9.79 -0.85 14.98
CA PRO A 10 10.60 -1.75 15.80
C PRO A 10 11.79 -1.11 16.56
N ILE A 11 12.05 0.20 16.45
CA ILE A 11 13.21 0.84 17.13
C ILE A 11 13.11 0.68 18.65
N THR A 12 11.92 0.81 19.22
CA THR A 12 11.68 0.60 20.66
C THR A 12 12.19 -0.76 21.14
N ARG A 13 11.93 -1.83 20.38
CA ARG A 13 12.43 -3.17 20.67
C ARG A 13 13.95 -3.27 20.53
N ALA A 14 14.52 -2.72 19.46
CA ALA A 14 15.96 -2.77 19.22
C ALA A 14 16.76 -2.03 20.29
N VAL A 15 16.24 -0.87 20.70
CA VAL A 15 16.87 0.02 21.68
C VAL A 15 16.53 -0.36 23.13
N GLY A 16 15.47 -1.14 23.35
CA GLY A 16 15.00 -1.55 24.67
C GLY A 16 14.33 -0.43 25.47
N ALA A 17 14.00 0.70 24.84
CA ALA A 17 13.37 1.84 25.48
C ALA A 17 12.37 2.55 24.56
N LEU A 18 11.17 2.84 25.08
CA LEU A 18 10.14 3.62 24.38
C LEU A 18 10.45 5.13 24.41
N ARG A 19 11.15 5.57 25.45
CA ARG A 19 11.46 6.98 25.71
C ARG A 19 12.89 7.12 26.19
N ILE A 20 13.61 8.05 25.58
CA ILE A 20 14.97 8.44 25.95
C ILE A 20 14.99 9.93 26.27
N SER A 21 15.84 10.35 27.20
CA SER A 21 16.13 11.76 27.45
C SER A 21 17.60 12.01 27.18
N LEU A 22 17.91 12.95 26.28
CA LEU A 22 19.27 13.37 25.99
C LEU A 22 19.49 14.78 26.53
N ILE A 23 20.68 15.03 27.08
CA ILE A 23 21.10 16.34 27.58
C ILE A 23 22.24 16.81 26.69
N PHE A 24 22.04 17.91 25.99
CA PHE A 24 23.05 18.58 25.17
C PHE A 24 23.57 19.81 25.89
N ASP A 25 24.90 19.97 25.91
CA ASP A 25 25.55 21.15 26.49
C ASP A 25 25.52 22.35 25.53
N ASP A 26 25.32 22.09 24.24
CA ASP A 26 25.22 23.08 23.18
C ASP A 26 23.76 23.55 23.00
N GLU A 27 23.56 24.87 22.92
CA GLU A 27 22.27 25.49 22.60
C GLU A 27 21.92 25.40 21.09
N GLN A 28 22.82 24.89 20.26
CA GLN A 28 22.62 24.72 18.82
C GLN A 28 22.41 23.26 18.38
N ALA A 29 22.11 22.33 19.30
CA ALA A 29 21.91 20.94 18.90
C ALA A 29 20.73 20.78 17.93
N THR A 30 20.92 19.94 16.92
CA THR A 30 19.97 19.69 15.85
C THR A 30 19.33 18.31 15.97
N VAL A 31 18.34 18.03 15.11
CA VAL A 31 17.79 16.68 14.97
C VAL A 31 18.85 15.69 14.47
N ALA A 32 19.80 16.11 13.62
CA ALA A 32 20.90 15.26 13.19
C ALA A 32 21.79 14.82 14.36
N ASP A 33 22.06 15.72 15.32
CA ASP A 33 22.84 15.40 16.52
C ASP A 33 22.11 14.39 17.41
N VAL A 34 20.78 14.49 17.51
CA VAL A 34 19.95 13.48 18.20
C VAL A 34 20.09 12.12 17.54
N LEU A 35 19.98 12.04 16.20
CA LEU A 35 20.08 10.77 15.48
C LEU A 35 21.48 10.15 15.61
N GLN A 36 22.54 10.97 15.50
CA GLN A 36 23.92 10.53 15.67
C GLN A 36 24.15 9.98 17.07
N ARG A 37 23.63 10.66 18.09
CA ARG A 37 23.79 10.24 19.48
C ARG A 37 23.01 8.97 19.79
N LEU A 38 21.81 8.81 19.24
CA LEU A 38 21.05 7.57 19.33
C LEU A 38 21.82 6.40 18.69
N ALA A 39 22.41 6.61 17.50
CA ALA A 39 23.21 5.58 16.84
C ALA A 39 24.47 5.19 17.64
N SER A 40 25.11 6.15 18.31
CA SER A 40 26.31 5.86 19.12
C SER A 40 26.01 5.23 20.48
N GLU A 41 24.93 5.64 21.15
CA GLU A 41 24.64 5.23 22.53
C GLU A 41 23.76 3.96 22.61
N TYR A 42 23.01 3.65 21.56
CA TYR A 42 22.05 2.55 21.56
C TYR A 42 22.34 1.55 20.43
N PRO A 43 23.07 0.46 20.74
CA PRO A 43 23.31 -0.62 19.79
C PRO A 43 22.01 -1.13 19.18
N GLY A 44 21.98 -1.31 17.86
CA GLY A 44 20.79 -1.74 17.13
C GLY A 44 19.88 -0.61 16.65
N PHE A 45 20.04 0.63 17.15
CA PHE A 45 19.30 1.78 16.63
C PHE A 45 19.54 1.99 15.13
N GLU A 46 20.80 1.98 14.68
CA GLU A 46 21.14 2.29 13.29
C GLU A 46 20.54 1.26 12.31
N ALA A 47 20.65 -0.03 12.62
CA ALA A 47 20.05 -1.11 11.82
C ALA A 47 18.52 -1.02 11.81
N ALA A 48 17.89 -0.80 12.97
CA ALA A 48 16.44 -0.66 13.08
C ALA A 48 15.94 0.58 12.35
N PHE A 49 16.62 1.73 12.48
CA PHE A 49 16.27 2.99 11.83
C PHE A 49 16.45 2.94 10.31
N ARG A 50 17.46 2.22 9.80
CA ARG A 50 17.60 1.95 8.36
C ARG A 50 16.47 1.08 7.80
N GLY A 51 15.86 0.26 8.65
CA GLY A 51 14.82 -0.68 8.27
C GLY A 51 15.37 -2.04 7.80
N ASP A 52 16.58 -2.41 8.22
CA ASP A 52 17.26 -3.64 7.78
C ASP A 52 16.43 -4.90 8.08
N ASP A 53 15.72 -4.91 9.21
CA ASP A 53 14.87 -6.04 9.65
C ASP A 53 13.48 -6.08 8.96
N ILE A 54 13.12 -5.03 8.23
CA ILE A 54 11.82 -4.89 7.56
C ILE A 54 11.94 -4.74 6.04
N GLY A 55 13.14 -4.93 5.48
CA GLY A 55 13.38 -5.03 4.03
C GLY A 55 13.14 -3.75 3.23
N HIS A 56 13.08 -2.58 3.88
CA HIS A 56 12.82 -1.30 3.24
C HIS A 56 13.84 -0.25 3.68
N SER A 57 14.35 0.56 2.74
CA SER A 57 15.24 1.67 3.07
C SER A 57 14.45 2.88 3.58
N ASN A 58 14.78 3.31 4.81
CA ASN A 58 14.32 4.53 5.49
C ASN A 58 12.78 4.75 5.63
N PRO A 59 12.08 3.92 6.43
CA PRO A 59 10.64 4.02 6.63
C PRO A 59 10.23 4.93 7.82
N TYR A 60 11.17 5.46 8.60
CA TYR A 60 10.87 6.25 9.78
C TYR A 60 10.58 7.71 9.44
N ARG A 61 9.75 8.33 10.26
CA ARG A 61 9.49 9.76 10.21
C ARG A 61 9.94 10.39 11.52
N VAL A 62 10.60 11.54 11.39
CA VAL A 62 11.08 12.33 12.52
C VAL A 62 10.21 13.57 12.67
N TYR A 63 9.78 13.86 13.90
CA TYR A 63 9.00 15.05 14.22
C TYR A 63 9.60 15.78 15.41
N VAL A 64 9.53 17.11 15.41
CA VAL A 64 9.78 17.95 16.60
C VAL A 64 8.47 18.63 16.98
N ASN A 65 7.97 18.38 18.19
CA ASN A 65 6.72 18.97 18.70
C ASN A 65 5.54 18.91 17.70
N ALA A 66 5.39 17.77 17.01
CA ALA A 66 4.38 17.49 15.97
C ALA A 66 4.63 18.11 14.58
N ARG A 67 5.76 18.77 14.33
CA ARG A 67 6.15 19.21 12.99
C ARG A 67 7.12 18.21 12.38
N GLN A 68 6.81 17.74 11.17
CA GLN A 68 7.65 16.77 10.47
C GLN A 68 8.96 17.42 10.03
N VAL A 69 10.05 16.74 10.31
CA VAL A 69 11.38 17.03 9.77
C VAL A 69 11.47 16.30 8.43
N ALA A 70 11.66 17.05 7.34
CA ALA A 70 11.84 16.43 6.03
C ALA A 70 13.15 15.66 5.98
N ALA A 71 13.16 14.53 5.27
CA ALA A 71 14.36 13.72 5.11
C ALA A 71 15.50 14.53 4.47
N GLY A 72 16.69 14.48 5.07
CA GLY A 72 17.86 15.24 4.64
C GLY A 72 17.92 16.68 5.17
N GLN A 73 16.91 17.13 5.92
CA GLN A 73 16.90 18.45 6.56
C GLN A 73 17.19 18.38 8.07
N GLU A 74 17.54 17.22 8.62
CA GLU A 74 17.70 17.02 10.06
C GLU A 74 18.74 17.96 10.70
N GLY A 75 19.80 18.31 9.97
CA GLY A 75 20.83 19.27 10.43
C GLY A 75 20.39 20.74 10.38
N GLN A 76 19.24 21.05 9.79
CA GLN A 76 18.68 22.41 9.74
C GLN A 76 17.67 22.67 10.87
N TRP A 77 17.25 21.62 11.57
CA TRP A 77 16.25 21.70 12.64
C TRP A 77 16.95 21.87 14.00
N LEU A 78 17.11 23.11 14.42
CA LEU A 78 17.58 23.46 15.76
C LEU A 78 16.54 23.07 16.81
N LEU A 79 17.03 22.46 17.89
CA LEU A 79 16.23 22.07 19.03
C LEU A 79 16.33 23.12 20.14
N THR A 80 15.32 23.14 21.00
CA THR A 80 15.25 23.99 22.19
C THR A 80 14.97 23.15 23.44
N ASP A 81 15.21 23.73 24.61
CA ASP A 81 15.02 23.04 25.89
C ASP A 81 13.57 22.61 26.08
N GLY A 82 13.38 21.32 26.39
CA GLY A 82 12.07 20.70 26.54
C GLY A 82 11.45 20.15 25.26
N ASP A 83 12.12 20.28 24.11
CA ASP A 83 11.60 19.73 22.85
C ASP A 83 11.37 18.22 22.92
N LYS A 84 10.34 17.79 22.19
CA LYS A 84 10.00 16.38 22.02
C LYS A 84 10.28 15.98 20.58
N VAL A 85 11.29 15.13 20.42
CA VAL A 85 11.60 14.45 19.17
C VAL A 85 10.83 13.13 19.15
N TYR A 86 10.18 12.84 18.04
CA TYR A 86 9.50 11.59 17.83
C TYR A 86 10.09 10.89 16.62
N ILE A 87 10.47 9.63 16.77
CA ILE A 87 11.01 8.79 15.71
C ILE A 87 10.16 7.54 15.65
N PHE A 88 9.23 7.48 14.71
CA PHE A 88 8.34 6.34 14.59
C PHE A 88 8.15 5.98 13.13
N LEU A 89 7.85 4.70 12.90
CA LEU A 89 7.18 4.33 11.66
C LEU A 89 5.87 5.13 11.63
N PRO A 90 5.59 5.90 10.57
CA PRO A 90 4.30 6.57 10.45
C PRO A 90 3.23 5.50 10.63
N ALA A 91 2.20 5.82 11.43
CA ALA A 91 1.21 4.85 11.87
C ALA A 91 0.60 4.13 10.66
N ALA A 92 1.14 2.95 10.35
CA ALA A 92 0.74 2.04 9.29
C ALA A 92 0.06 2.73 8.08
N GLY A 93 0.75 3.72 7.49
CA GLY A 93 0.18 4.57 6.46
C GLY A 93 0.79 5.98 6.40
N GLY A 94 0.80 6.58 5.21
CA GLY A 94 1.24 7.94 4.91
C GLY A 94 1.18 8.20 3.40
N GLN A 95 0.84 9.43 2.97
CA GLN A 95 0.74 9.78 1.54
C GLN A 95 2.04 9.46 0.77
N ASP A 96 3.19 9.61 1.42
CA ASP A 96 4.51 9.29 0.85
C ASP A 96 4.70 7.80 0.54
N MET A 97 3.92 6.91 1.17
CA MET A 97 4.02 5.46 0.95
C MET A 97 3.02 4.97 -0.09
N SER A 98 1.91 5.69 -0.30
CA SER A 98 0.94 5.36 -1.34
C SER A 98 1.38 5.87 -2.72
N LEU A 99 1.00 5.13 -3.76
CA LEU A 99 1.13 5.62 -5.12
C LEU A 99 0.30 6.90 -5.29
N PRO A 100 0.85 7.96 -5.91
CA PRO A 100 0.15 9.23 -6.03
C PRO A 100 -1.00 9.13 -7.02
N GLN A 101 -1.96 10.07 -6.97
CA GLN A 101 -3.06 10.14 -7.93
C GLN A 101 -2.59 10.11 -9.39
N ALA A 102 -1.45 10.76 -9.69
CA ALA A 102 -0.83 10.77 -11.02
C ALA A 102 -0.44 9.37 -11.54
N PHE A 103 -0.19 8.40 -10.65
CA PHE A 103 0.03 7.01 -11.05
C PHE A 103 -1.26 6.39 -11.63
N TYR A 104 -2.42 6.70 -11.05
CA TYR A 104 -3.70 6.15 -11.46
C TYR A 104 -4.36 6.93 -12.62
N ALA A 105 -4.08 8.24 -12.73
CA ALA A 105 -4.60 9.13 -13.76
C ALA A 105 -3.89 8.95 -15.12
N ARG A 106 -3.73 7.69 -15.55
CA ARG A 106 -3.12 7.25 -16.80
C ARG A 106 -4.02 6.21 -17.47
N SER A 107 -3.63 5.79 -18.67
CA SER A 107 -4.37 4.78 -19.41
C SER A 107 -4.57 3.50 -18.60
N THR A 108 -5.79 2.98 -18.52
CA THR A 108 -6.11 1.82 -17.67
C THR A 108 -5.19 0.63 -17.92
N LEU A 109 -4.83 0.35 -19.18
CA LEU A 109 -3.93 -0.77 -19.50
C LEU A 109 -2.48 -0.53 -19.05
N VAL A 110 -2.02 0.73 -19.08
CA VAL A 110 -0.70 1.12 -18.54
C VAL A 110 -0.69 0.93 -17.04
N VAL A 111 -1.73 1.42 -16.35
CA VAL A 111 -1.85 1.25 -14.90
C VAL A 111 -1.97 -0.23 -14.52
N ALA A 112 -2.74 -1.03 -15.26
CA ALA A 112 -2.88 -2.47 -15.01
C ALA A 112 -1.53 -3.19 -15.11
N ARG A 113 -0.72 -2.84 -16.11
CA ARG A 113 0.63 -3.39 -16.27
C ARG A 113 1.55 -3.00 -15.12
N ASP A 114 1.51 -1.73 -14.72
CA ASP A 114 2.38 -1.17 -13.68
C ASP A 114 1.97 -1.55 -12.27
N LEU A 115 0.75 -2.03 -12.07
CA LEU A 115 0.26 -2.55 -10.80
C LEU A 115 0.85 -3.91 -10.46
N LEU A 116 1.23 -4.72 -11.46
CA LEU A 116 1.88 -6.00 -11.19
C LEU A 116 3.22 -5.78 -10.46
N GLY A 117 3.39 -6.46 -9.32
CA GLY A 117 4.55 -6.32 -8.45
C GLY A 117 4.45 -5.20 -7.40
N ARG A 118 3.46 -4.30 -7.51
CA ARG A 118 3.17 -3.30 -6.45
C ARG A 118 2.52 -3.98 -5.26
N ARG A 119 2.60 -3.36 -4.08
CA ARG A 119 2.09 -3.96 -2.84
C ARG A 119 0.73 -3.38 -2.50
N LEU A 120 -0.29 -4.23 -2.42
CA LEU A 120 -1.58 -3.86 -1.83
C LEU A 120 -1.48 -3.99 -0.31
N VAL A 121 -1.83 -2.94 0.41
CA VAL A 121 -1.70 -2.89 1.87
C VAL A 121 -3.02 -2.50 2.50
N ARG A 122 -3.39 -3.24 3.53
CA ARG A 122 -4.47 -2.92 4.46
C ARG A 122 -3.86 -2.70 5.84
N CYS A 123 -4.29 -1.66 6.54
CA CYS A 123 -4.03 -1.46 7.96
C CYS A 123 -5.31 -1.49 8.79
N ILE A 124 -5.35 -2.37 9.80
CA ILE A 124 -6.46 -2.51 10.75
C ILE A 124 -5.86 -2.44 12.15
N ASP A 125 -6.32 -1.50 12.99
CA ASP A 125 -5.83 -1.32 14.36
C ASP A 125 -4.29 -1.24 14.45
N SER A 126 -3.68 -0.49 13.53
CA SER A 126 -2.22 -0.35 13.36
C SER A 126 -1.46 -1.62 12.93
N GLN A 127 -2.16 -2.71 12.60
CA GLN A 127 -1.58 -3.92 12.04
C GLN A 127 -1.71 -3.90 10.52
N ARG A 128 -0.57 -4.03 9.83
CA ARG A 128 -0.49 -4.12 8.38
C ARG A 128 -0.60 -5.56 7.91
N LEU A 129 -1.28 -5.72 6.79
CA LEU A 129 -1.46 -6.96 6.07
C LEU A 129 -1.48 -6.64 4.58
N GLY A 130 -0.84 -7.48 3.78
CA GLY A 130 -0.68 -7.14 2.38
C GLY A 130 0.13 -8.14 1.59
N GLY A 131 0.38 -7.77 0.34
CA GLY A 131 1.13 -8.60 -0.59
C GLY A 131 1.33 -7.96 -1.95
N ARG A 132 2.25 -8.54 -2.72
CA ARG A 132 2.52 -8.13 -4.11
C ARG A 132 1.37 -8.51 -5.02
N ILE A 133 0.89 -7.59 -5.84
CA ILE A 133 -0.16 -7.82 -6.82
C ILE A 133 0.37 -8.71 -7.94
N THR A 134 -0.28 -9.85 -8.17
CA THR A 134 0.12 -10.88 -9.14
C THR A 134 -0.85 -11.04 -10.31
N GLU A 135 -2.08 -10.58 -10.16
CA GLU A 135 -3.11 -10.73 -11.18
C GLU A 135 -4.09 -9.57 -11.15
N VAL A 136 -4.37 -8.99 -12.32
CA VAL A 136 -5.32 -7.89 -12.51
C VAL A 136 -6.17 -8.05 -13.76
N GLU A 137 -7.34 -7.41 -13.80
CA GLU A 137 -8.18 -7.29 -15.01
C GLU A 137 -8.62 -5.83 -15.24
N ALA A 138 -8.48 -5.34 -16.47
CA ALA A 138 -8.94 -4.02 -16.86
C ALA A 138 -10.38 -4.02 -17.41
N TYR A 139 -11.13 -2.98 -17.06
CA TYR A 139 -12.49 -2.68 -17.53
C TYR A 139 -12.57 -1.21 -17.92
N ILE A 140 -12.87 -0.92 -19.20
CA ILE A 140 -12.61 0.39 -19.80
C ILE A 140 -13.82 0.90 -20.57
N GLY A 141 -14.40 2.01 -20.10
CA GLY A 141 -15.48 2.72 -20.79
C GLY A 141 -16.83 2.01 -20.71
N GLU A 142 -17.84 2.68 -21.25
CA GLU A 142 -19.20 2.14 -21.39
C GLU A 142 -19.31 1.17 -22.57
N ASP A 143 -18.40 1.23 -23.55
CA ASP A 143 -18.39 0.33 -24.71
C ASP A 143 -17.87 -1.09 -24.40
N ASP A 144 -17.19 -1.28 -23.26
CA ASP A 144 -16.75 -2.59 -22.81
C ASP A 144 -17.92 -3.34 -22.16
N LEU A 145 -18.56 -4.23 -22.93
CA LEU A 145 -19.74 -4.98 -22.47
C LEU A 145 -19.49 -5.92 -21.28
N ALA A 146 -18.23 -6.17 -20.91
CA ALA A 146 -17.88 -6.87 -19.67
C ALA A 146 -17.80 -5.96 -18.45
N SER A 147 -17.71 -4.64 -18.66
CA SER A 147 -17.64 -3.63 -17.61
C SER A 147 -19.01 -3.38 -16.98
N HIS A 148 -19.03 -3.08 -15.68
CA HIS A 148 -20.24 -2.56 -15.05
C HIS A 148 -20.67 -1.20 -15.61
N ALA A 149 -19.77 -0.47 -16.28
CA ALA A 149 -20.07 0.80 -16.91
C ALA A 149 -20.92 0.66 -18.19
N ALA A 150 -21.01 -0.53 -18.79
CA ALA A 150 -21.81 -0.74 -20.02
C ALA A 150 -23.31 -0.51 -19.86
N ARG A 151 -23.80 -0.31 -18.62
CA ARG A 151 -25.18 0.06 -18.32
C ARG A 151 -25.34 1.55 -17.99
N GLY A 152 -24.31 2.35 -18.27
CA GLY A 152 -24.19 3.72 -17.81
C GLY A 152 -23.95 3.85 -16.31
N LYS A 153 -23.96 5.09 -15.83
CA LYS A 153 -23.73 5.44 -14.42
C LYS A 153 -24.91 5.04 -13.53
N THR A 154 -24.63 4.34 -12.46
CA THR A 154 -25.59 3.85 -11.45
C THR A 154 -25.04 4.10 -10.04
N ASN A 155 -25.89 4.02 -9.02
CA ASN A 155 -25.43 4.14 -7.63
C ASN A 155 -24.34 3.13 -7.26
N ARG A 156 -24.38 1.93 -7.87
CA ARG A 156 -23.41 0.87 -7.61
C ARG A 156 -22.04 1.15 -8.22
N ASN A 157 -21.99 1.55 -9.49
CA ASN A 157 -20.73 1.76 -10.22
C ASN A 157 -20.28 3.23 -10.22
N ARG A 158 -20.99 4.14 -9.54
CA ARG A 158 -20.65 5.56 -9.43
C ARG A 158 -19.17 5.83 -9.15
N PRO A 159 -18.47 5.07 -8.27
CA PRO A 159 -17.04 5.28 -8.05
C PRO A 159 -16.19 5.19 -9.32
N MET A 160 -16.55 4.34 -10.30
CA MET A 160 -15.82 4.22 -11.57
C MET A 160 -15.73 5.53 -12.35
N TYR A 161 -16.68 6.45 -12.13
CA TYR A 161 -16.73 7.76 -12.79
C TYR A 161 -16.08 8.87 -11.96
N GLY A 162 -15.53 8.54 -10.78
CA GLY A 162 -14.89 9.52 -9.90
C GLY A 162 -13.41 9.74 -10.25
N ALA A 163 -12.69 10.38 -9.33
CA ALA A 163 -11.26 10.62 -9.47
C ALA A 163 -10.45 9.29 -9.54
N ALA A 164 -9.34 9.32 -10.27
CA ALA A 164 -8.38 8.22 -10.30
C ALA A 164 -7.82 7.94 -8.89
N GLY A 165 -7.58 6.67 -8.57
CA GLY A 165 -7.10 6.24 -7.25
C GLY A 165 -8.20 5.92 -6.24
N LEU A 166 -9.48 6.07 -6.60
CA LEU A 166 -10.58 5.59 -5.77
C LEU A 166 -10.70 4.05 -5.81
N ALA A 167 -11.00 3.46 -4.66
CA ALA A 167 -11.40 2.06 -4.56
C ALA A 167 -12.85 1.91 -5.05
N TYR A 168 -13.08 0.99 -5.98
CA TYR A 168 -14.42 0.56 -6.38
C TYR A 168 -14.65 -0.87 -5.90
N ILE A 169 -15.50 -1.02 -4.87
CA ILE A 169 -15.80 -2.31 -4.24
C ILE A 169 -17.26 -2.67 -4.43
N TYR A 170 -17.50 -3.89 -4.90
CA TYR A 170 -18.84 -4.42 -5.05
C TYR A 170 -18.97 -5.85 -4.53
N PHE A 171 -20.20 -6.19 -4.13
CA PHE A 171 -20.58 -7.52 -3.68
C PHE A 171 -21.05 -8.38 -4.86
N ILE A 172 -20.67 -9.65 -4.90
CA ILE A 172 -21.00 -10.62 -5.94
C ILE A 172 -21.32 -12.00 -5.33
N TYR A 173 -22.17 -12.76 -6.01
CA TYR A 173 -22.56 -14.13 -5.65
C TYR A 173 -23.09 -14.31 -4.22
N GLY A 174 -23.63 -13.23 -3.63
CA GLY A 174 -24.22 -13.29 -2.30
C GLY A 174 -23.24 -13.48 -1.14
N MET A 175 -21.91 -13.50 -1.38
CA MET A 175 -20.93 -13.78 -0.32
C MET A 175 -19.54 -13.15 -0.50
N TYR A 176 -19.20 -12.61 -1.67
CA TYR A 176 -17.83 -12.12 -1.95
C TYR A 176 -17.80 -10.65 -2.32
N PHE A 177 -16.72 -9.97 -1.96
CA PHE A 177 -16.39 -8.63 -2.45
C PHE A 177 -15.30 -8.71 -3.53
N CYS A 178 -15.27 -7.69 -4.39
CA CYS A 178 -14.24 -7.50 -5.39
C CYS A 178 -13.70 -6.07 -5.27
N LEU A 179 -12.38 -5.92 -5.11
CA LEU A 179 -11.69 -4.64 -5.07
C LEU A 179 -11.21 -4.25 -6.48
N ASN A 180 -11.58 -3.06 -6.91
CA ASN A 180 -11.05 -2.44 -8.11
C ASN A 180 -10.42 -1.09 -7.76
N VAL A 181 -9.48 -0.62 -8.57
CA VAL A 181 -8.98 0.76 -8.52
C VAL A 181 -9.41 1.54 -9.75
N VAL A 182 -9.90 2.76 -9.54
CA VAL A 182 -10.35 3.68 -10.61
C VAL A 182 -9.15 4.33 -11.28
N THR A 183 -9.18 4.43 -12.60
CA THR A 183 -8.11 5.00 -13.44
C THR A 183 -8.65 6.08 -14.38
N GLU A 184 -7.77 6.63 -15.23
CA GLU A 184 -8.11 7.64 -16.24
C GLU A 184 -8.64 8.95 -15.63
N THR A 185 -9.18 9.83 -16.47
CA THR A 185 -9.74 11.12 -16.04
C THR A 185 -11.11 10.96 -15.39
N GLU A 186 -11.45 11.87 -14.47
CA GLU A 186 -12.77 11.90 -13.84
C GLU A 186 -13.88 12.00 -14.89
N GLY A 187 -14.96 11.25 -14.68
CA GLY A 187 -16.08 11.15 -15.61
C GLY A 187 -15.93 10.06 -16.68
N PHE A 188 -14.72 9.56 -16.95
CA PHE A 188 -14.52 8.41 -17.84
C PHE A 188 -14.49 7.10 -17.03
N PRO A 189 -15.48 6.19 -17.17
CA PRO A 189 -15.58 5.05 -16.30
C PRO A 189 -14.55 3.98 -16.64
N SER A 190 -13.52 3.86 -15.80
CA SER A 190 -12.50 2.83 -15.96
C SER A 190 -11.99 2.33 -14.62
N ALA A 191 -11.75 1.03 -14.53
CA ALA A 191 -11.21 0.44 -13.31
C ALA A 191 -10.44 -0.84 -13.56
N ILE A 192 -9.57 -1.20 -12.61
CA ILE A 192 -8.77 -2.41 -12.64
C ILE A 192 -9.14 -3.26 -11.43
N LEU A 193 -9.67 -4.45 -11.68
CA LEU A 193 -9.92 -5.47 -10.66
C LEU A 193 -8.59 -6.03 -10.17
N ILE A 194 -8.33 -5.99 -8.86
CA ILE A 194 -7.23 -6.72 -8.25
C ILE A 194 -7.71 -8.15 -7.99
N ARG A 195 -7.14 -9.11 -8.71
CA ARG A 195 -7.56 -10.51 -8.62
C ARG A 195 -6.72 -11.31 -7.66
N GLY A 196 -5.43 -11.03 -7.61
CA GLY A 196 -4.49 -11.84 -6.86
C GLY A 196 -3.40 -11.01 -6.23
N ILE A 197 -3.03 -11.40 -5.02
CA ILE A 197 -1.76 -11.01 -4.40
C ILE A 197 -1.01 -12.25 -3.94
N GLU A 198 0.31 -12.11 -3.84
CA GLU A 198 1.19 -12.97 -3.05
C GLU A 198 1.37 -12.33 -1.66
N PRO A 199 0.74 -12.87 -0.59
CA PRO A 199 0.86 -12.30 0.75
C PRO A 199 2.30 -12.40 1.28
N ASP A 200 2.81 -11.28 1.81
CA ASP A 200 4.17 -11.19 2.36
C ASP A 200 4.22 -10.41 3.69
N GLU A 201 3.09 -9.85 4.14
CA GLU A 201 2.97 -9.09 5.39
C GLU A 201 1.65 -9.47 6.09
N GLY A 202 1.70 -9.70 7.40
CA GLY A 202 0.53 -10.14 8.17
C GLY A 202 -0.01 -11.52 7.76
N VAL A 203 0.87 -12.39 7.25
CA VAL A 203 0.50 -13.69 6.66
C VAL A 203 -0.24 -14.62 7.66
N ASP A 204 0.12 -14.57 8.94
CA ASP A 204 -0.56 -15.36 9.98
C ASP A 204 -2.04 -14.96 10.13
N LEU A 205 -2.30 -13.65 10.20
CA LEU A 205 -3.67 -13.13 10.29
C LEU A 205 -4.47 -13.40 9.01
N ILE A 206 -3.82 -13.24 7.84
CA ILE A 206 -4.39 -13.63 6.55
C ILE A 206 -4.78 -15.12 6.59
N THR A 207 -3.89 -16.00 7.04
CA THR A 207 -4.13 -17.45 7.14
C THR A 207 -5.33 -17.76 8.03
N VAL A 208 -5.43 -17.12 9.20
CA VAL A 208 -6.59 -17.24 10.10
C VAL A 208 -7.88 -16.83 9.40
N ARG A 209 -7.92 -15.65 8.74
CA ARG A 209 -9.10 -15.17 7.98
C ARG A 209 -9.46 -16.06 6.80
N ARG A 210 -8.48 -16.78 6.25
CA ARG A 210 -8.67 -17.77 5.18
C ARG A 210 -9.03 -19.17 5.71
N GLY A 211 -9.27 -19.31 7.01
CA GLY A 211 -9.67 -20.57 7.64
C GLY A 211 -8.54 -21.60 7.69
N GLY A 212 -7.31 -21.16 7.93
CA GLY A 212 -6.13 -22.03 8.04
C GLY A 212 -5.57 -22.53 6.71
N LYS A 213 -6.01 -21.97 5.58
CA LYS A 213 -5.45 -22.28 4.25
C LYS A 213 -4.04 -21.69 4.13
N GLY A 214 -3.19 -22.29 3.29
CA GLY A 214 -1.82 -21.81 3.04
C GLY A 214 -1.45 -21.77 1.56
N GLY A 215 -0.24 -21.26 1.30
CA GLY A 215 0.37 -21.19 -0.03
C GLY A 215 -0.40 -20.31 -1.02
N ARG A 216 -0.33 -20.67 -2.31
CA ARG A 216 -0.92 -19.90 -3.41
C ARG A 216 -2.43 -19.68 -3.26
N ASN A 217 -3.14 -20.50 -2.48
CA ASN A 217 -4.59 -20.41 -2.31
C ASN A 217 -5.06 -19.35 -1.31
N LEU A 218 -4.15 -18.65 -0.64
CA LEU A 218 -4.49 -17.60 0.33
C LEU A 218 -5.29 -16.47 -0.32
N ALA A 219 -4.74 -15.88 -1.40
CA ALA A 219 -5.28 -14.66 -2.00
C ALA A 219 -5.24 -14.65 -3.55
N ASN A 220 -5.18 -15.81 -4.22
CA ASN A 220 -5.21 -15.96 -5.68
C ASN A 220 -6.61 -15.88 -6.32
N GLY A 221 -7.45 -14.96 -5.85
CA GLY A 221 -8.76 -14.73 -6.44
C GLY A 221 -9.46 -13.55 -5.78
N PRO A 222 -10.27 -12.77 -6.50
CA PRO A 222 -10.72 -11.44 -6.05
C PRO A 222 -11.50 -11.51 -4.73
N GLY A 223 -12.40 -12.49 -4.58
CA GLY A 223 -13.13 -12.71 -3.33
C GLY A 223 -12.24 -13.26 -2.20
N LYS A 224 -11.24 -14.08 -2.52
CA LYS A 224 -10.29 -14.62 -1.54
C LYS A 224 -9.40 -13.52 -0.99
N LEU A 225 -8.91 -12.64 -1.87
CA LEU A 225 -8.13 -11.46 -1.53
C LEU A 225 -8.91 -10.52 -0.60
N CYS A 226 -10.17 -10.23 -0.92
CA CYS A 226 -10.97 -9.38 -0.05
C CYS A 226 -11.21 -10.02 1.34
N GLN A 227 -11.39 -11.34 1.41
CA GLN A 227 -11.48 -12.06 2.68
C GLN A 227 -10.15 -12.08 3.45
N ALA A 228 -9.02 -12.27 2.76
CA ALA A 228 -7.68 -12.25 3.37
C ALA A 228 -7.41 -10.89 4.04
N LEU A 229 -7.77 -9.81 3.34
CA LEU A 229 -7.46 -8.46 3.76
C LEU A 229 -8.61 -7.74 4.50
N ASP A 230 -9.71 -8.43 4.79
CA ASP A 230 -10.88 -7.86 5.46
C ASP A 230 -11.38 -6.57 4.77
N ILE A 231 -11.61 -6.72 3.46
CA ILE A 231 -12.10 -5.68 2.57
C ILE A 231 -13.58 -5.94 2.29
N ASP A 232 -14.40 -4.94 2.57
CA ASP A 232 -15.84 -4.98 2.36
C ASP A 232 -16.36 -3.69 1.72
N ARG A 233 -17.69 -3.53 1.71
CA ARG A 233 -18.36 -2.36 1.11
C ARG A 233 -18.05 -1.05 1.85
N ALA A 234 -17.66 -1.07 3.12
CA ALA A 234 -17.37 0.16 3.87
C ALA A 234 -16.21 0.96 3.26
N LEU A 235 -15.32 0.29 2.54
CA LEU A 235 -14.20 0.90 1.81
C LEU A 235 -14.56 1.32 0.37
N ASN A 236 -15.81 1.20 -0.06
CA ASN A 236 -16.20 1.59 -1.41
C ASN A 236 -16.16 3.12 -1.58
N GLY A 237 -15.38 3.60 -2.55
CA GLY A 237 -15.09 5.02 -2.74
C GLY A 237 -13.95 5.54 -1.85
N HIS A 238 -13.23 4.65 -1.15
CA HIS A 238 -12.05 5.02 -0.38
C HIS A 238 -10.93 5.55 -1.31
N ASP A 239 -10.20 6.57 -0.87
CA ASP A 239 -9.09 7.15 -1.61
C ASP A 239 -7.78 6.40 -1.32
N LEU A 240 -7.30 5.60 -2.26
CA LEU A 240 -6.07 4.82 -2.11
C LEU A 240 -4.80 5.69 -2.09
N THR A 241 -4.90 6.96 -2.46
CA THR A 241 -3.79 7.93 -2.46
C THR A 241 -3.61 8.60 -1.09
N ALA A 242 -4.57 8.41 -0.18
CA ALA A 242 -4.50 8.98 1.16
C ALA A 242 -3.48 8.25 2.06
N GLY A 243 -3.04 7.05 1.66
CA GLY A 243 -2.10 6.24 2.44
C GLY A 243 -2.64 5.85 3.82
N ARG A 244 -3.95 5.63 3.97
CA ARG A 244 -4.57 5.23 5.25
C ARG A 244 -5.53 4.08 5.01
N GLU A 245 -5.67 3.16 5.97
CA GLU A 245 -6.59 2.02 5.93
C GLU A 245 -6.38 1.02 4.77
N LEU A 246 -6.44 1.45 3.51
CA LEU A 246 -6.20 0.65 2.30
C LEU A 246 -5.49 1.51 1.26
N TRP A 247 -4.30 1.09 0.81
CA TRP A 247 -3.55 1.79 -0.24
C TRP A 247 -2.67 0.81 -1.02
N ILE A 248 -2.03 1.31 -2.08
CA ILE A 248 -1.05 0.56 -2.85
C ILE A 248 0.29 1.29 -2.72
N GLU A 249 1.33 0.56 -2.35
CA GLU A 249 2.68 1.07 -2.21
C GLU A 249 3.52 0.77 -3.46
N ALA A 250 4.65 1.47 -3.56
CA ALA A 250 5.71 1.03 -4.46
C ALA A 250 6.10 -0.43 -4.14
N GLY A 251 6.54 -1.13 -5.18
CA GLY A 251 7.04 -2.49 -5.11
C GLY A 251 7.93 -2.76 -6.32
N GLU A 252 8.47 -3.96 -6.45
CA GLU A 252 9.37 -4.30 -7.55
C GLU A 252 8.59 -4.45 -8.87
N PRO A 253 8.92 -3.68 -9.92
CA PRO A 253 8.31 -3.86 -11.23
C PRO A 253 8.58 -5.27 -11.77
N VAL A 254 7.54 -5.92 -12.28
CA VAL A 254 7.68 -7.21 -12.96
C VAL A 254 8.26 -7.00 -14.35
N ALA A 255 9.19 -7.85 -14.81
CA ALA A 255 9.72 -7.80 -16.18
C ALA A 255 8.66 -8.23 -17.22
N ASP A 256 8.67 -7.64 -18.41
CA ASP A 256 7.66 -7.94 -19.46
C ASP A 256 7.64 -9.43 -19.84
N ALA A 257 8.80 -10.08 -19.86
CA ALA A 257 8.91 -11.51 -20.15
C ALA A 257 8.20 -12.42 -19.13
N ALA A 258 7.93 -11.91 -17.91
CA ALA A 258 7.23 -12.64 -16.85
C ALA A 258 5.72 -12.33 -16.81
N VAL A 259 5.21 -11.44 -17.66
CA VAL A 259 3.80 -11.07 -17.71
C VAL A 259 3.09 -11.78 -18.85
N SER A 260 1.99 -12.45 -18.53
CA SER A 260 1.08 -13.05 -19.50
C SER A 260 -0.19 -12.21 -19.63
N ALA A 261 -0.53 -11.82 -20.86
CA ALA A 261 -1.79 -11.17 -21.20
C ALA A 261 -2.79 -12.20 -21.75
N THR A 262 -3.99 -12.26 -21.19
CA THR A 262 -5.00 -13.27 -21.52
C THR A 262 -6.41 -12.69 -21.46
N PRO A 263 -7.43 -13.39 -22.01
CA PRO A 263 -8.82 -13.03 -21.78
C PRO A 263 -9.20 -12.98 -20.29
N ARG A 264 -10.17 -12.12 -19.97
CA ARG A 264 -10.72 -11.95 -18.61
C ARG A 264 -11.56 -13.17 -18.20
N ILE A 265 -11.62 -13.45 -16.90
CA ILE A 265 -12.29 -14.62 -16.34
C ILE A 265 -13.73 -14.29 -15.95
N ASN A 266 -14.67 -15.18 -16.28
CA ASN A 266 -16.07 -15.11 -15.84
C ASN A 266 -16.80 -13.81 -16.22
N VAL A 267 -16.38 -13.19 -17.33
CA VAL A 267 -17.05 -12.03 -17.91
C VAL A 267 -18.18 -12.44 -18.85
N ARG A 268 -19.12 -11.53 -19.09
CA ARG A 268 -20.16 -11.63 -20.12
C ARG A 268 -19.98 -10.49 -21.10
N GLY A 269 -20.42 -10.65 -22.34
CA GLY A 269 -20.33 -9.59 -23.35
C GLY A 269 -20.38 -10.16 -24.76
N ASP A 270 -19.98 -9.34 -25.74
CA ASP A 270 -19.80 -9.75 -27.13
C ASP A 270 -18.46 -10.46 -27.35
N ALA A 271 -18.22 -10.92 -28.58
CA ALA A 271 -16.98 -11.62 -28.93
C ALA A 271 -15.72 -10.79 -28.63
N ARG A 272 -15.80 -9.46 -28.76
CA ARG A 272 -14.70 -8.55 -28.39
C ARG A 272 -14.47 -8.57 -26.88
N ALA A 273 -15.49 -8.30 -26.07
CA ALA A 273 -15.36 -8.27 -24.61
C ALA A 273 -14.81 -9.58 -24.03
N LEU A 274 -15.17 -10.72 -24.64
CA LEU A 274 -14.73 -12.06 -24.24
C LEU A 274 -13.31 -12.43 -24.71
N SER A 275 -12.75 -11.76 -25.71
CA SER A 275 -11.45 -12.12 -26.31
C SER A 275 -10.31 -11.14 -25.99
N LEU A 276 -10.64 -9.93 -25.54
CA LEU A 276 -9.63 -8.91 -25.23
C LEU A 276 -8.61 -9.39 -24.17
N PRO A 277 -7.30 -9.23 -24.43
CA PRO A 277 -6.23 -9.71 -23.54
C PRO A 277 -6.00 -8.76 -22.35
N TRP A 278 -7.08 -8.41 -21.66
CA TRP A 278 -7.10 -7.39 -20.59
C TRP A 278 -6.97 -7.98 -19.19
N ARG A 279 -6.64 -9.27 -19.08
CA ARG A 279 -6.17 -9.89 -17.83
C ARG A 279 -4.67 -10.05 -17.89
N LEU A 280 -3.97 -9.47 -16.93
CA LEU A 280 -2.52 -9.58 -16.80
C LEU A 280 -2.18 -10.43 -15.58
N VAL A 281 -1.28 -11.39 -15.75
CA VAL A 281 -0.86 -12.35 -14.72
C VAL A 281 0.66 -12.43 -14.70
N THR A 282 1.25 -12.56 -13.51
CA THR A 282 2.66 -12.92 -13.32
C THR A 282 2.79 -14.08 -12.34
N ASP A 283 3.81 -14.91 -12.53
CA ASP A 283 4.27 -15.87 -11.53
C ASP A 283 5.56 -15.31 -10.92
N LEU A 284 5.49 -14.77 -9.70
CA LEU A 284 6.64 -14.12 -9.06
C LEU A 284 7.75 -15.11 -8.70
N ASP A 285 7.47 -16.42 -8.74
CA ASP A 285 8.44 -17.53 -8.52
C ASP A 285 9.27 -17.88 -9.76
N ALA A 286 9.14 -17.18 -10.88
CA ALA A 286 9.86 -17.54 -12.12
C ALA A 286 11.39 -17.45 -12.03
N SER A 287 11.96 -16.84 -10.97
CA SER A 287 13.39 -16.83 -10.68
C SER A 287 13.91 -18.08 -9.95
N VAL A 288 13.06 -19.07 -9.67
CA VAL A 288 13.40 -20.34 -9.00
C VAL A 288 13.13 -21.56 -9.91
N ARG A 289 13.21 -21.39 -11.23
CA ARG A 289 13.19 -22.52 -12.19
C ARG A 289 14.54 -22.74 -12.83
#